data_AF-A0A957WBM6-F1
#
_entry.id   AF-A0A957WBM6-F1
#
_cell.length_a   1.000
_cell.length_b   1.000
_cell.length_c   1.000
_cell.angle_alpha   90.00
_cell.angle_beta   90.00
_cell.angle_gamma   90.00
#
_symmetry.space_group_name_H-M   'P 1'
#
loop_
_entity.id
_entity.type
_entity.pdbx_description
1 polymer ?
#
loop_
_entity_poly.entity_id
_entity_poly.type
_entity_poly.pdbx_seq_one_letter_code
_entity_poly.pdbx_strand_id
1 'polypeptide(L)'
;MPLPLFQTIRSELETGIQLPKCLKCGCMQATLDHLAAVLPIMDAESALAFHNDLTKWAAHMQPVQYSCLGCAHCYPAVAQNLLAGAFPQFAPLSLRCDFQINEDDWPPVVGDYVVVAPAASVAVSTLASVDLVDKIAAHKPSGLAIVGKTETENIGLDKIIKNMITNPALRHLIVCGAESKGHQTGQTLLALAQNGVDAKGRIIKAPGKRPFLRNVVEAEIEQFRHQVQIVNMIGCEDVGEISAQIETLSSCQAAPCGCSHCNEAATPDTSAVETILAADLDEIIKLDKAGYFVILPIPPQGIINVEYYSYNDRLLGVIEGQTARAIYLTILNRGWVTELSHAAYLGKELAKAEMSLEVGFKYIQDGA
;
A
#
# COMPACT_ATOMS: atom_id res chain seq x y z
N MET A 1 13.34 25.90 14.69
CA MET A 1 13.38 25.58 13.23
C MET A 1 13.11 26.86 12.45
N PRO A 2 13.58 27.12 11.22
CA PRO A 2 13.22 28.39 10.60
C PRO A 2 11.72 28.31 10.24
N LEU A 3 10.92 29.14 10.91
CA LEU A 3 9.54 29.53 10.61
C LEU A 3 9.06 29.29 9.16
N PRO A 4 9.84 29.63 8.11
CA PRO A 4 9.47 29.41 6.71
C PRO A 4 9.07 27.98 6.32
N LEU A 5 9.67 26.91 6.87
CA LEU A 5 9.29 25.55 6.46
C LEU A 5 7.84 25.21 6.84
N PHE A 6 7.47 25.51 8.09
CA PHE A 6 6.13 25.25 8.57
C PHE A 6 5.08 26.13 7.90
N GLN A 7 5.45 27.37 7.55
CA GLN A 7 4.60 28.23 6.73
C GLN A 7 4.35 27.63 5.34
N THR A 8 5.37 27.02 4.71
CA THR A 8 5.21 26.34 3.42
C THR A 8 4.30 25.11 3.55
N ILE A 9 4.52 24.26 4.56
CA ILE A 9 3.65 23.08 4.82
C ILE A 9 2.20 23.53 5.02
N ARG A 10 1.99 24.56 5.86
CA ARG A 10 0.68 25.15 6.10
C ARG A 10 0.05 25.68 4.81
N SER A 11 0.80 26.41 3.99
CA SER A 11 0.31 26.98 2.73
C SER A 11 -0.15 25.91 1.74
N GLU A 12 0.60 24.80 1.63
CA GLU A 12 0.20 23.65 0.80
C GLU A 12 -1.12 23.05 1.28
N LEU A 13 -1.26 22.81 2.59
CA LEU A 13 -2.47 22.21 3.16
C LEU A 13 -3.68 23.15 3.07
N GLU A 14 -3.49 24.44 3.34
CA GLU A 14 -4.52 25.47 3.24
C GLU A 14 -5.01 25.66 1.80
N THR A 15 -4.10 25.59 0.82
CA THR A 15 -4.51 25.60 -0.60
C THR A 15 -5.25 24.32 -0.95
N GLY A 16 -4.75 23.17 -0.50
CA GLY A 16 -5.36 21.87 -0.75
C GLY A 16 -6.78 21.77 -0.18
N ILE A 17 -7.02 22.22 1.05
CA ILE A 17 -8.33 22.08 1.71
C ILE A 17 -9.44 22.91 1.02
N GLN A 18 -9.08 23.92 0.23
CA GLN A 18 -10.04 24.70 -0.54
C GLN A 18 -10.51 23.99 -1.82
N LEU A 19 -9.84 22.90 -2.22
CA LEU A 19 -10.13 22.21 -3.47
C LEU A 19 -11.14 21.07 -3.23
N PRO A 20 -12.27 21.01 -3.96
CA PRO A 20 -13.27 19.95 -3.82
C PRO A 20 -12.70 18.53 -3.99
N LYS A 21 -11.68 18.39 -4.85
CA LYS A 21 -10.97 17.11 -5.06
C LYS A 21 -10.13 16.66 -3.86
N CYS A 22 -9.62 17.59 -3.06
CA CYS A 22 -8.78 17.27 -1.92
C CYS A 22 -9.62 16.98 -0.67
N LEU A 23 -10.76 17.65 -0.52
CA LEU A 23 -11.72 17.45 0.58
C LEU A 23 -12.26 16.00 0.68
N LYS A 24 -12.17 15.23 -0.40
CA LYS A 24 -12.68 13.85 -0.49
C LYS A 24 -11.58 12.82 -0.76
N CYS A 25 -10.31 13.25 -0.67
CA CYS A 25 -9.14 12.45 -1.06
C CYS A 25 -8.53 11.73 0.15
N GLY A 26 -8.28 10.43 0.01
CA GLY A 26 -7.59 9.63 1.01
C GLY A 26 -6.19 10.17 1.34
N CYS A 27 -5.44 10.63 0.34
CA CYS A 27 -4.13 11.25 0.58
C CYS A 27 -4.21 12.49 1.49
N MET A 28 -5.25 13.32 1.36
CA MET A 28 -5.41 14.51 2.22
C MET A 28 -5.78 14.11 3.64
N GLN A 29 -6.77 13.22 3.80
CA GLN A 29 -7.19 12.73 5.10
C GLN A 29 -6.00 12.12 5.87
N ALA A 30 -5.25 11.22 5.22
CA ALA A 30 -4.09 10.57 5.82
C ALA A 30 -2.99 11.58 6.22
N THR A 31 -2.81 12.67 5.46
CA THR A 31 -1.87 13.74 5.84
C THR A 31 -2.31 14.46 7.09
N LEU A 32 -3.58 14.84 7.19
CA LEU A 32 -4.11 15.55 8.36
C LEU A 32 -4.08 14.67 9.61
N ASP A 33 -4.49 13.40 9.49
CA ASP A 33 -4.48 12.43 10.60
C ASP A 33 -3.05 12.20 11.11
N HIS A 34 -2.10 12.06 10.19
CA HIS A 34 -0.69 11.89 10.55
C HIS A 34 -0.12 13.12 11.27
N LEU A 35 -0.40 14.33 10.76
CA LEU A 35 0.03 15.56 11.42
C LEU A 35 -0.60 15.69 12.82
N ALA A 36 -1.88 15.35 12.97
CA ALA A 36 -2.54 15.34 14.27
C ALA A 36 -1.89 14.36 15.26
N ALA A 37 -1.41 13.19 14.78
CA ALA A 37 -0.72 12.21 15.60
C ALA A 37 0.71 12.64 16.00
N VAL A 38 1.40 13.37 15.13
CA VAL A 38 2.79 13.82 15.37
C VAL A 38 2.83 15.09 16.23
N LEU A 39 1.84 15.98 16.09
CA LEU A 39 1.82 17.28 16.77
C LEU A 39 2.13 17.26 18.28
N PRO A 40 1.58 16.33 19.09
CA PRO A 40 1.85 16.27 20.53
C PRO A 40 3.31 15.97 20.88
N ILE A 41 4.09 15.46 19.93
CA ILE A 41 5.47 15.01 20.10
C ILE A 41 6.47 16.06 19.59
N MET A 42 5.98 17.10 18.89
CA MET A 42 6.78 18.21 18.41
C MET A 42 7.05 19.24 19.52
N ASP A 43 8.09 20.06 19.36
CA ASP A 43 8.33 21.18 20.28
C ASP A 43 7.16 22.18 20.28
N ALA A 44 6.95 22.84 21.42
CA ALA A 44 5.76 23.65 21.67
C ALA A 44 5.55 24.80 20.66
N GLU A 45 6.64 25.41 20.17
CA GLU A 45 6.58 26.48 19.17
C GLU A 45 6.10 25.97 17.81
N SER A 46 6.63 24.82 17.38
CA SER A 46 6.25 24.16 16.14
C SER A 46 4.83 23.58 16.18
N ALA A 47 4.41 23.05 17.34
CA ALA A 47 3.07 22.49 17.52
C ALA A 47 1.96 23.55 17.53
N LEU A 48 2.22 24.71 18.13
CA LEU A 48 1.27 25.83 18.21
C LEU A 48 0.89 26.36 16.82
N ALA A 49 1.82 26.29 15.85
CA ALA A 49 1.64 26.80 14.50
C ALA A 49 0.59 26.05 13.67
N PHE A 50 0.28 24.79 14.02
CA PHE A 50 -0.67 23.95 13.26
C PHE A 50 -1.91 23.56 14.05
N HIS A 51 -1.88 23.55 15.39
CA HIS A 51 -2.95 22.98 16.21
C HIS A 51 -4.34 23.56 15.89
N ASN A 52 -4.42 24.89 15.77
CA ASN A 52 -5.68 25.58 15.46
C ASN A 52 -6.16 25.35 14.01
N ASP A 53 -5.23 25.16 13.08
CA ASP A 53 -5.56 25.00 11.66
C ASP A 53 -5.92 23.55 11.32
N LEU A 54 -5.21 22.57 11.89
CA LEU A 54 -5.51 21.14 11.69
C LEU A 54 -6.92 20.78 12.14
N THR A 55 -7.35 21.28 13.29
CA THR A 55 -8.73 21.06 13.78
C THR A 55 -9.76 21.60 12.78
N LYS A 56 -9.50 22.80 12.21
CA LYS A 56 -10.38 23.41 11.21
C LYS A 56 -10.37 22.66 9.88
N TRP A 57 -9.20 22.23 9.41
CA TRP A 57 -9.06 21.50 8.16
C TRP A 57 -9.67 20.11 8.24
N ALA A 58 -9.44 19.38 9.33
CA ALA A 58 -10.05 18.07 9.56
C ALA A 58 -11.58 18.17 9.59
N ALA A 59 -12.14 19.21 10.21
CA ALA A 59 -13.59 19.45 10.22
C ALA A 59 -14.18 19.83 8.84
N HIS A 60 -13.35 20.37 7.93
CA HIS A 60 -13.77 20.68 6.55
C HIS A 60 -13.76 19.46 5.62
N MET A 61 -13.06 18.39 5.99
CA MET A 61 -13.00 17.17 5.18
C MET A 61 -14.39 16.55 5.04
N GLN A 62 -14.61 15.96 3.87
CA GLN A 62 -15.80 15.18 3.54
C GLN A 62 -15.45 13.69 3.54
N PRO A 63 -16.45 12.79 3.56
CA PRO A 63 -16.18 11.36 3.45
C PRO A 63 -15.29 11.04 2.24
N VAL A 64 -14.20 10.32 2.49
CA VAL A 64 -13.25 9.92 1.44
C VAL A 64 -13.99 9.14 0.36
N GLN A 65 -13.88 9.60 -0.89
CA GLN A 65 -14.49 8.97 -2.06
C GLN A 65 -13.49 8.17 -2.90
N TYR A 66 -12.19 8.44 -2.75
CA TYR A 66 -11.12 7.76 -3.47
C TYR A 66 -9.81 7.85 -2.67
N SER A 67 -8.97 6.83 -2.79
CA SER A 67 -7.67 6.78 -2.12
C SER A 67 -6.69 7.81 -2.72
N CYS A 68 -6.55 7.83 -4.05
CA CYS A 68 -5.68 8.75 -4.79
C CYS A 68 -6.25 8.98 -6.21
N LEU A 69 -6.24 10.22 -6.70
CA LEU A 69 -6.62 10.57 -8.09
C LEU A 69 -5.43 10.69 -9.04
N GLY A 70 -4.20 10.54 -8.57
CA GLY A 70 -3.03 10.77 -9.40
C GLY A 70 -2.83 12.23 -9.85
N CYS A 71 -3.29 13.21 -9.06
CA CYS A 71 -3.18 14.65 -9.37
C CYS A 71 -1.77 15.09 -9.81
N ALA A 72 -1.68 15.99 -10.81
CA ALA A 72 -0.40 16.56 -11.26
C ALA A 72 0.38 17.27 -10.13
N HIS A 73 -0.31 18.11 -9.36
CA HIS A 73 0.20 18.63 -8.08
C HIS A 73 -0.61 18.04 -6.93
N CYS A 74 0.09 17.47 -5.94
CA CYS A 74 -0.53 16.83 -4.79
C CYS A 74 -0.13 17.52 -3.50
N TYR A 75 -0.86 18.58 -3.15
CA TYR A 75 -0.70 19.36 -1.92
C TYR A 75 -0.40 18.52 -0.67
N PRO A 76 -1.20 17.47 -0.35
CA PRO A 76 -0.92 16.66 0.85
C PRO A 76 0.39 15.89 0.76
N ALA A 77 0.81 15.46 -0.43
CA ALA A 77 2.09 14.77 -0.61
C ALA A 77 3.27 15.74 -0.54
N VAL A 78 3.14 16.97 -1.06
CA VAL A 78 4.17 18.01 -0.92
C VAL A 78 4.37 18.36 0.55
N ALA A 79 3.28 18.61 1.28
CA ALA A 79 3.32 18.85 2.72
C ALA A 79 3.99 17.71 3.49
N GLN A 80 3.61 16.45 3.21
CA GLN A 80 4.24 15.28 3.82
C GLN A 80 5.71 15.14 3.46
N ASN A 81 6.11 15.43 2.22
CA ASN A 81 7.50 15.35 1.79
C ASN A 81 8.39 16.36 2.51
N LEU A 82 7.89 17.59 2.66
CA LEU A 82 8.57 18.64 3.41
C LEU A 82 8.74 18.24 4.87
N LEU A 83 7.69 17.69 5.50
CA LEU A 83 7.75 17.17 6.86
C LEU A 83 8.74 16.01 6.99
N ALA A 84 8.59 14.98 6.16
CA ALA A 84 9.41 13.77 6.18
C ALA A 84 10.88 14.05 5.84
N GLY A 85 11.14 15.07 5.02
CA GLY A 85 12.48 15.56 4.75
C GLY A 85 13.05 16.32 5.94
N ALA A 86 12.29 17.17 6.62
CA ALA A 86 12.81 17.92 7.77
C ALA A 86 12.95 17.08 9.04
N PHE A 87 12.03 16.13 9.23
CA PHE A 87 11.92 15.28 10.41
C PHE A 87 11.67 13.82 10.00
N PRO A 88 12.72 13.09 9.61
CA PRO A 88 12.61 11.68 9.23
C PRO A 88 11.93 10.81 10.30
N GLN A 89 12.13 11.12 11.59
CA GLN A 89 11.53 10.40 12.72
C GLN A 89 10.01 10.57 12.83
N PHE A 90 9.47 11.61 12.20
CA PHE A 90 8.04 11.89 12.18
C PHE A 90 7.43 11.60 10.81
N ALA A 91 8.16 10.94 9.90
CA ALA A 91 7.57 10.58 8.64
C ALA A 91 6.38 9.64 8.86
N PRO A 92 5.31 9.77 8.07
CA PRO A 92 4.19 8.85 8.15
C PRO A 92 4.71 7.44 7.93
N LEU A 93 4.49 6.58 8.94
CA LEU A 93 4.46 5.13 8.79
C LEU A 93 3.33 4.86 7.79
N SER A 94 3.62 4.98 6.50
CA SER A 94 2.63 4.73 5.46
C SER A 94 2.00 3.38 5.75
N LEU A 95 0.68 3.42 6.00
CA LEU A 95 -0.29 2.32 6.01
C LEU A 95 0.39 0.96 6.05
N ARG A 96 0.44 0.36 7.25
CA ARG A 96 0.92 -0.99 7.52
C ARG A 96 0.29 -1.99 6.55
N CYS A 97 0.85 -2.11 5.36
CA CYS A 97 0.91 -3.38 4.67
C CYS A 97 2.08 -4.05 5.34
N ASP A 98 1.78 -4.98 6.25
CA ASP A 98 2.78 -5.70 7.00
C ASP A 98 3.91 -6.14 6.07
N PHE A 99 5.12 -5.71 6.39
CA PHE A 99 6.32 -6.12 5.70
C PHE A 99 6.63 -7.54 6.21
N GLN A 100 5.82 -8.50 5.75
CA GLN A 100 5.94 -9.90 6.12
C GLN A 100 7.21 -10.46 5.50
N ILE A 101 8.13 -10.92 6.34
CA ILE A 101 9.39 -11.56 5.96
C ILE A 101 9.25 -13.04 6.29
N ASN A 102 9.40 -13.90 5.28
CA ASN A 102 9.61 -15.33 5.41
C ASN A 102 11.11 -15.60 5.29
N GLU A 103 11.75 -16.08 6.37
CA GLU A 103 13.20 -16.33 6.37
C GLU A 103 13.57 -17.69 5.76
N ASP A 104 12.60 -18.59 5.61
CA ASP A 104 12.86 -19.98 5.21
C ASP A 104 12.80 -20.20 3.69
N ASP A 105 12.20 -19.28 2.92
CA ASP A 105 12.03 -19.40 1.48
C ASP A 105 12.17 -18.06 0.74
N TRP A 106 12.65 -18.12 -0.50
CA TRP A 106 12.67 -16.98 -1.41
C TRP A 106 11.42 -16.97 -2.31
N PRO A 107 10.74 -15.82 -2.54
CA PRO A 107 11.08 -14.48 -2.06
C PRO A 107 10.67 -14.24 -0.59
N PRO A 108 11.56 -13.65 0.23
CA PRO A 108 11.29 -13.50 1.65
C PRO A 108 10.18 -12.48 1.93
N VAL A 109 10.05 -11.44 1.12
CA VAL A 109 9.01 -10.42 1.32
C VAL A 109 7.75 -10.78 0.55
N VAL A 110 6.64 -10.96 1.27
CA VAL A 110 5.33 -11.27 0.67
C VAL A 110 4.83 -10.09 -0.18
N GLY A 111 4.27 -10.41 -1.34
CA GLY A 111 3.72 -9.44 -2.27
C GLY A 111 2.82 -10.09 -3.31
N ASP A 112 2.36 -9.26 -4.25
CA ASP A 112 1.53 -9.69 -5.37
C ASP A 112 2.43 -9.97 -6.58
N TYR A 113 2.87 -11.22 -6.69
CA TYR A 113 3.78 -11.70 -7.72
C TYR A 113 3.58 -13.20 -7.97
N VAL A 114 4.07 -13.66 -9.10
CA VAL A 114 4.19 -15.07 -9.46
C VAL A 114 5.66 -15.42 -9.64
N VAL A 115 6.12 -16.41 -8.88
CA VAL A 115 7.46 -17.00 -9.03
C VAL A 115 7.39 -18.08 -10.10
N VAL A 116 8.28 -18.00 -11.09
CA VAL A 116 8.31 -18.90 -12.26
C VAL A 116 9.51 -19.85 -12.18
N ALA A 117 10.72 -19.30 -12.04
CA ALA A 117 11.95 -20.08 -11.94
C ALA A 117 12.99 -19.37 -11.06
N PRO A 118 13.08 -19.66 -9.75
CA PRO A 118 13.92 -18.91 -8.80
C PRO A 118 15.40 -18.75 -9.19
N ALA A 119 15.96 -19.72 -9.91
CA ALA A 119 17.36 -19.71 -10.35
C ALA A 119 17.61 -18.85 -11.62
N ALA A 120 16.56 -18.30 -12.24
CA ALA A 120 16.68 -17.48 -13.43
C ALA A 120 17.09 -16.03 -13.07
N SER A 121 17.51 -15.25 -14.08
CA SER A 121 18.21 -13.98 -13.84
C SER A 121 17.37 -12.71 -14.02
N VAL A 122 16.13 -12.83 -14.50
CA VAL A 122 15.29 -11.68 -14.86
C VAL A 122 14.05 -11.63 -13.99
N ALA A 123 13.85 -10.51 -13.31
CA ALA A 123 12.60 -10.13 -12.67
C ALA A 123 11.82 -9.14 -13.55
N VAL A 124 10.50 -9.11 -13.39
CA VAL A 124 9.62 -8.17 -14.12
C VAL A 124 8.69 -7.44 -13.15
N SER A 125 8.66 -6.13 -13.24
CA SER A 125 7.61 -5.28 -12.65
C SER A 125 6.67 -4.81 -13.75
N THR A 126 5.37 -5.13 -13.63
CA THR A 126 4.33 -4.71 -14.60
C THR A 126 3.66 -3.38 -14.23
N LEU A 127 4.20 -2.67 -13.23
CA LEU A 127 3.68 -1.40 -12.74
C LEU A 127 2.18 -1.47 -12.41
N ALA A 128 1.34 -0.65 -13.06
CA ALA A 128 -0.11 -0.62 -12.85
C ALA A 128 -0.89 -1.62 -13.73
N SER A 129 -0.21 -2.36 -14.62
CA SER A 129 -0.84 -3.35 -15.51
C SER A 129 -0.95 -4.69 -14.78
N VAL A 130 -1.95 -4.81 -13.90
CA VAL A 130 -2.15 -5.99 -13.05
C VAL A 130 -2.38 -7.25 -13.89
N ASP A 131 -3.22 -7.18 -14.92
CA ASP A 131 -3.53 -8.31 -15.81
C ASP A 131 -2.32 -8.82 -16.61
N LEU A 132 -1.23 -8.03 -16.67
CA LEU A 132 -0.02 -8.41 -17.40
C LEU A 132 0.80 -9.47 -16.64
N VAL A 133 0.65 -9.54 -15.31
CA VAL A 133 1.36 -10.51 -14.45
C VAL A 133 1.05 -11.94 -14.90
N ASP A 134 -0.23 -12.30 -14.95
CA ASP A 134 -0.67 -13.64 -15.33
C ASP A 134 -0.32 -13.97 -16.79
N LYS A 135 -0.42 -12.98 -17.69
CA LYS A 135 -0.11 -13.17 -19.11
C LYS A 135 1.36 -13.49 -19.35
N ILE A 136 2.27 -12.76 -18.71
CA ILE A 136 3.72 -13.01 -18.79
C ILE A 136 4.07 -14.33 -18.10
N ALA A 137 3.53 -14.57 -16.90
CA ALA A 137 3.78 -15.80 -16.16
C ALA A 137 3.31 -17.05 -16.92
N ALA A 138 2.16 -16.99 -17.60
CA ALA A 138 1.66 -18.08 -18.42
C ALA A 138 2.53 -18.36 -19.65
N HIS A 139 3.19 -17.35 -20.20
CA HIS A 139 4.09 -17.50 -21.35
C HIS A 139 5.42 -18.17 -20.98
N LYS A 140 5.82 -18.14 -19.70
CA LYS A 140 7.04 -18.78 -19.16
C LYS A 140 8.30 -18.57 -20.03
N PRO A 141 8.64 -17.33 -20.40
CA PRO A 141 9.83 -17.07 -21.20
C PRO A 141 11.09 -17.54 -20.47
N SER A 142 12.04 -18.09 -21.23
CA SER A 142 13.29 -18.58 -20.65
C SER A 142 14.05 -17.44 -19.99
N GLY A 143 14.42 -17.60 -18.71
CA GLY A 143 15.11 -16.58 -17.93
C GLY A 143 14.23 -15.77 -16.98
N LEU A 144 12.91 -15.93 -17.02
CA LEU A 144 12.00 -15.30 -16.06
C LEU A 144 12.04 -16.00 -14.70
N ALA A 145 12.42 -15.27 -13.67
CA ALA A 145 12.41 -15.75 -12.30
C ALA A 145 11.12 -15.41 -11.56
N ILE A 146 10.68 -14.16 -11.66
CA ILE A 146 9.54 -13.62 -10.92
C ILE A 146 8.92 -12.46 -11.70
N VAL A 147 7.60 -12.37 -11.69
CA VAL A 147 6.85 -11.25 -12.25
C VAL A 147 5.79 -10.78 -11.27
N GLY A 148 5.64 -9.48 -11.09
CA GLY A 148 4.60 -8.91 -10.22
C GLY A 148 4.27 -7.47 -10.56
N LYS A 149 3.16 -6.97 -10.01
CA LYS A 149 2.76 -5.57 -10.15
C LYS A 149 3.50 -4.67 -9.15
N THR A 150 3.60 -3.39 -9.44
CA THR A 150 4.21 -2.42 -8.50
C THR A 150 3.61 -1.03 -8.69
N GLU A 151 2.71 -0.66 -7.79
CA GLU A 151 1.92 0.57 -7.94
C GLU A 151 2.44 1.75 -7.12
N THR A 152 3.14 1.49 -6.01
CA THR A 152 3.58 2.54 -5.08
C THR A 152 5.09 2.78 -5.17
N GLU A 153 5.49 4.03 -5.16
CA GLU A 153 6.86 4.55 -5.28
C GLU A 153 7.70 4.47 -3.98
N ASN A 154 7.18 3.80 -2.95
CA ASN A 154 7.80 3.64 -1.64
C ASN A 154 7.80 2.16 -1.19
N ILE A 155 6.72 1.68 -0.55
CA ILE A 155 6.63 0.31 -0.01
C ILE A 155 6.82 -0.72 -1.12
N GLY A 156 6.21 -0.51 -2.29
CA GLY A 156 6.42 -1.38 -3.45
C GLY A 156 7.89 -1.50 -3.86
N LEU A 157 8.65 -0.41 -3.79
CA LEU A 157 10.09 -0.42 -4.06
C LEU A 157 10.88 -1.10 -2.93
N ASP A 158 10.55 -0.85 -1.67
CA ASP A 158 11.16 -1.56 -0.53
C ASP A 158 11.06 -3.08 -0.72
N LYS A 159 9.87 -3.58 -1.14
CA LYS A 159 9.63 -5.01 -1.41
C LYS A 159 10.44 -5.53 -2.59
N ILE A 160 10.51 -4.79 -3.70
CA ILE A 160 11.35 -5.16 -4.86
C ILE A 160 12.80 -5.28 -4.43
N ILE A 161 13.34 -4.27 -3.75
CA ILE A 161 14.75 -4.23 -3.34
C ILE A 161 15.08 -5.47 -2.52
N LYS A 162 14.33 -5.73 -1.44
CA LYS A 162 14.54 -6.87 -0.55
C LYS A 162 14.47 -8.21 -1.29
N ASN A 163 13.44 -8.42 -2.10
CA ASN A 163 13.30 -9.68 -2.84
C ASN A 163 14.38 -9.85 -3.91
N MET A 164 14.90 -8.77 -4.50
CA MET A 164 15.94 -8.89 -5.52
C MET A 164 17.32 -9.14 -4.91
N ILE A 165 17.71 -8.40 -3.86
CA ILE A 165 19.06 -8.54 -3.27
C ILE A 165 19.26 -9.85 -2.51
N THR A 166 18.16 -10.49 -2.08
CA THR A 166 18.20 -11.79 -1.40
C THR A 166 18.29 -12.97 -2.36
N ASN A 167 18.23 -12.74 -3.68
CA ASN A 167 18.50 -13.77 -4.69
C ASN A 167 19.62 -13.32 -5.65
N PRO A 168 20.84 -13.84 -5.51
CA PRO A 168 22.00 -13.41 -6.31
C PRO A 168 21.90 -13.78 -7.80
N ALA A 169 20.98 -14.69 -8.17
CA ALA A 169 20.72 -15.01 -9.58
C ALA A 169 20.08 -13.83 -10.31
N LEU A 170 19.29 -13.00 -9.61
CA LEU A 170 18.61 -11.86 -10.19
C LEU A 170 19.57 -10.72 -10.52
N ARG A 171 19.79 -10.50 -11.82
CA ARG A 171 20.68 -9.47 -12.36
C ARG A 171 19.96 -8.39 -13.15
N HIS A 172 18.72 -8.66 -13.58
CA HIS A 172 17.94 -7.72 -14.39
C HIS A 172 16.53 -7.53 -13.82
N LEU A 173 16.06 -6.29 -13.86
CA LEU A 173 14.67 -5.94 -13.59
C LEU A 173 14.09 -5.23 -14.81
N ILE A 174 13.17 -5.87 -15.53
CA ILE A 174 12.38 -5.20 -16.55
C ILE A 174 11.25 -4.44 -15.87
N VAL A 175 11.11 -3.16 -16.20
CA VAL A 175 10.01 -2.32 -15.73
C VAL A 175 9.13 -2.02 -16.93
N CYS A 176 7.97 -2.66 -17.01
CA CYS A 176 7.03 -2.58 -18.13
C CYS A 176 5.61 -2.27 -17.64
N GLY A 177 4.66 -2.16 -18.57
CA GLY A 177 3.27 -1.84 -18.28
C GLY A 177 3.01 -0.36 -18.10
N ALA A 178 1.74 -0.04 -17.82
CA ALA A 178 1.24 1.31 -17.64
C ALA A 178 1.82 1.95 -16.37
N GLU A 179 2.28 3.19 -16.51
CA GLU A 179 2.81 3.95 -15.38
C GLU A 179 1.70 4.31 -14.38
N SER A 180 2.02 4.21 -13.09
CA SER A 180 1.09 4.52 -12.01
C SER A 180 0.84 6.03 -11.92
N LYS A 181 -0.37 6.49 -12.24
CA LYS A 181 -0.69 7.93 -12.26
C LYS A 181 -0.43 8.59 -10.90
N GLY A 182 0.47 9.56 -10.90
CA GLY A 182 0.87 10.33 -9.72
C GLY A 182 1.89 9.66 -8.80
N HIS A 183 1.96 8.32 -8.74
CA HIS A 183 3.04 7.62 -8.06
C HIS A 183 4.31 7.59 -8.92
N GLN A 184 4.16 7.48 -10.24
CA GLN A 184 5.25 7.42 -11.22
C GLN A 184 6.33 6.41 -10.79
N THR A 185 5.86 5.21 -10.45
CA THR A 185 6.63 4.15 -9.79
C THR A 185 7.77 3.66 -10.66
N GLY A 186 7.53 3.49 -11.97
CA GLY A 186 8.57 3.08 -12.91
C GLY A 186 9.67 4.12 -13.03
N GLN A 187 9.29 5.39 -13.23
CA GLN A 187 10.26 6.49 -13.25
C GLN A 187 11.01 6.66 -11.92
N THR A 188 10.36 6.37 -10.80
CA THR A 188 10.98 6.42 -9.47
C THR A 188 12.00 5.28 -9.28
N LEU A 189 11.72 4.08 -9.78
CA LEU A 189 12.68 2.96 -9.84
C LEU A 189 13.92 3.32 -10.67
N LEU A 190 13.73 3.93 -11.84
CA LEU A 190 14.84 4.39 -12.68
C LEU A 190 15.69 5.46 -11.98
N ALA A 191 15.03 6.40 -11.29
CA ALA A 191 15.71 7.44 -10.51
C ALA A 191 16.52 6.84 -9.35
N LEU A 192 16.00 5.82 -8.67
CA LEU A 192 16.71 5.08 -7.62
C LEU A 192 17.95 4.39 -8.16
N ALA A 193 17.82 3.63 -9.25
CA ALA A 193 18.97 2.94 -9.85
C ALA A 193 20.09 3.93 -10.21
N GLN A 194 19.73 5.06 -10.83
CA GLN A 194 20.69 6.04 -11.29
C GLN A 194 21.30 6.89 -10.17
N ASN A 195 20.50 7.33 -9.20
CA ASN A 195 20.89 8.40 -8.28
C ASN A 195 20.94 7.97 -6.80
N GLY A 196 20.42 6.79 -6.45
CA GLY A 196 20.32 6.36 -5.05
C GLY A 196 19.35 7.21 -4.22
N VAL A 197 19.61 7.28 -2.93
CA VAL A 197 18.84 8.06 -1.96
C VAL A 197 19.68 9.15 -1.31
N ASP A 198 19.04 10.19 -0.78
CA ASP A 198 19.70 11.17 0.10
C ASP A 198 19.82 10.64 1.54
N ALA A 199 20.49 11.40 2.41
CA ALA A 199 20.68 11.07 3.83
C ALA A 199 19.36 10.90 4.63
N LYS A 200 18.21 11.21 4.05
CA LYS A 200 16.88 11.11 4.67
C LYS A 200 16.05 9.96 4.07
N GLY A 201 16.64 9.17 3.19
CA GLY A 201 16.01 8.06 2.48
C GLY A 201 15.13 8.50 1.31
N ARG A 202 15.21 9.75 0.86
CA ARG A 202 14.46 10.20 -0.33
C ARG A 202 15.20 9.80 -1.59
N ILE A 203 14.49 9.18 -2.54
CA ILE A 203 15.04 8.83 -3.84
C ILE A 203 15.35 10.10 -4.63
N ILE A 204 16.60 10.26 -5.03
CA ILE A 204 17.10 11.48 -5.67
C ILE A 204 16.52 11.57 -7.08
N LYS A 205 15.97 12.75 -7.43
CA LYS A 205 15.28 13.04 -8.72
C LYS A 205 14.05 12.18 -9.04
N ALA A 206 13.52 11.44 -8.06
CA ALA A 206 12.30 10.69 -8.25
C ALA A 206 11.10 11.63 -8.49
N PRO A 207 10.29 11.41 -9.54
CA PRO A 207 9.12 12.23 -9.83
C PRO A 207 7.90 11.82 -9.00
N GLY A 208 7.95 10.66 -8.35
CA GLY A 208 6.88 10.18 -7.49
C GLY A 208 6.56 11.13 -6.35
N LYS A 209 5.31 11.06 -5.89
CA LYS A 209 4.78 12.00 -4.90
C LYS A 209 5.38 11.81 -3.53
N ARG A 210 5.70 10.58 -3.12
CA ARG A 210 6.25 10.24 -1.80
C ARG A 210 7.39 9.22 -1.93
N PRO A 211 8.51 9.58 -2.59
CA PRO A 211 9.56 8.65 -2.96
C PRO A 211 10.57 8.51 -1.82
N PHE A 212 10.12 7.97 -0.69
CA PHE A 212 10.97 7.71 0.48
C PHE A 212 11.01 6.21 0.74
N LEU A 213 12.22 5.67 0.91
CA LEU A 213 12.45 4.30 1.34
C LEU A 213 12.70 4.31 2.84
N ARG A 214 11.93 3.50 3.57
CA ARG A 214 11.94 3.47 5.06
C ARG A 214 12.23 2.09 5.61
N ASN A 215 12.06 1.05 4.78
CA ASN A 215 12.15 -0.35 5.19
C ASN A 215 13.37 -1.07 4.59
N VAL A 216 14.24 -0.31 3.92
CA VAL A 216 15.55 -0.78 3.43
C VAL A 216 16.64 0.17 3.91
N VAL A 217 17.79 -0.39 4.28
CA VAL A 217 18.95 0.41 4.68
C VAL A 217 19.80 0.80 3.48
N GLU A 218 20.65 1.82 3.62
CA GLU A 218 21.51 2.33 2.53
C GLU A 218 22.37 1.23 1.89
N ALA A 219 22.92 0.31 2.69
CA ALA A 219 23.70 -0.81 2.18
C ALA A 219 22.89 -1.74 1.26
N GLU A 220 21.61 -1.97 1.56
CA GLU A 220 20.71 -2.78 0.73
C GLU A 220 20.35 -2.06 -0.59
N ILE A 221 20.17 -0.74 -0.52
CA ILE A 221 19.94 0.09 -1.71
C ILE A 221 21.16 0.03 -2.63
N GLU A 222 22.36 0.20 -2.09
CA GLU A 222 23.60 0.14 -2.89
C GLU A 222 23.85 -1.27 -3.43
N GLN A 223 23.57 -2.31 -2.66
CA GLN A 223 23.62 -3.69 -3.17
C GLN A 223 22.67 -3.87 -4.35
N PHE A 224 21.42 -3.41 -4.23
CA PHE A 224 20.44 -3.47 -5.32
C PHE A 224 20.95 -2.76 -6.57
N ARG A 225 21.45 -1.53 -6.41
CA ARG A 225 21.98 -0.71 -7.52
C ARG A 225 23.17 -1.35 -8.24
N HIS A 226 24.01 -2.11 -7.52
CA HIS A 226 25.14 -2.83 -8.11
C HIS A 226 24.73 -4.19 -8.71
N GLN A 227 23.82 -4.91 -8.06
CA GLN A 227 23.43 -6.26 -8.47
C GLN A 227 22.50 -6.24 -9.69
N VAL A 228 21.55 -5.29 -9.71
CA VAL A 228 20.42 -5.28 -10.63
C VAL A 228 20.53 -4.16 -11.64
N GLN A 229 20.52 -4.52 -12.93
CA GLN A 229 20.34 -3.58 -14.03
C GLN A 229 18.85 -3.43 -14.37
N ILE A 230 18.34 -2.20 -14.28
CA ILE A 230 16.96 -1.90 -14.68
C ILE A 230 16.87 -1.69 -16.20
N VAL A 231 15.91 -2.39 -16.82
CA VAL A 231 15.57 -2.25 -18.24
C VAL A 231 14.24 -1.53 -18.35
N ASN A 232 14.27 -0.33 -18.93
CA ASN A 232 13.09 0.52 -19.09
C ASN A 232 12.25 0.08 -20.29
N MET A 233 11.07 -0.47 -20.02
CA MET A 233 10.02 -0.77 -20.99
C MET A 233 8.69 -0.15 -20.56
N ILE A 234 8.72 0.96 -19.82
CA ILE A 234 7.52 1.63 -19.30
C ILE A 234 6.60 2.01 -20.46
N GLY A 235 5.33 1.61 -20.36
CA GLY A 235 4.31 1.78 -21.41
C GLY A 235 4.19 0.60 -22.39
N CYS A 236 5.13 -0.35 -22.39
CA CYS A 236 4.99 -1.59 -23.16
C CYS A 236 4.13 -2.60 -22.40
N GLU A 237 3.03 -3.04 -23.02
CA GLU A 237 2.15 -4.11 -22.53
C GLU A 237 2.14 -5.33 -23.46
N ASP A 238 3.00 -5.33 -24.49
CA ASP A 238 3.10 -6.44 -25.44
C ASP A 238 3.90 -7.59 -24.82
N VAL A 239 3.22 -8.71 -24.58
CA VAL A 239 3.79 -9.90 -23.94
C VAL A 239 4.92 -10.50 -24.77
N GLY A 240 4.83 -10.44 -26.10
CA GLY A 240 5.85 -10.98 -27.00
C GLY A 240 7.14 -10.16 -26.94
N GLU A 241 7.03 -8.83 -26.99
CA GLU A 241 8.19 -7.94 -26.84
C GLU A 241 8.87 -8.09 -25.47
N ILE A 242 8.08 -8.15 -24.40
CA ILE A 242 8.60 -8.34 -23.04
C ILE A 242 9.27 -9.71 -22.90
N SER A 243 8.67 -10.76 -23.45
CA SER A 243 9.23 -12.13 -23.44
C SER A 243 10.55 -12.20 -24.20
N ALA A 244 10.62 -11.60 -25.38
CA ALA A 244 11.86 -11.53 -26.16
C ALA A 244 12.97 -10.78 -25.43
N GLN A 245 12.63 -9.71 -24.70
CA GLN A 245 13.59 -8.98 -23.89
C GLN A 245 14.10 -9.83 -22.71
N ILE A 246 13.23 -10.58 -22.04
CA ILE A 246 13.62 -11.52 -20.97
C ILE A 246 14.64 -12.53 -21.49
N GLU A 247 14.34 -13.17 -22.62
CA GLU A 247 15.20 -14.19 -23.22
C GLU A 247 16.55 -13.60 -23.64
N THR A 248 16.55 -12.41 -24.24
CA THR A 248 17.75 -11.68 -24.61
C THR A 248 18.66 -11.43 -23.40
N LEU A 249 18.10 -10.90 -22.31
CA LEU A 249 18.86 -10.62 -21.07
C LEU A 249 19.39 -11.91 -20.41
N SER A 250 18.59 -12.98 -20.46
CA SER A 250 19.00 -14.27 -19.90
C SER A 250 20.20 -14.90 -20.61
N SER A 251 20.34 -14.63 -21.92
CA SER A 251 21.43 -15.15 -22.76
C SER A 251 22.74 -14.38 -22.61
N CYS A 252 22.69 -13.13 -22.15
CA CYS A 252 23.84 -12.28 -21.93
C CYS A 252 24.50 -12.58 -20.57
N GLN A 253 25.13 -13.74 -20.42
CA GLN A 253 25.99 -14.00 -19.26
C GLN A 253 27.31 -13.23 -19.37
N ALA A 254 27.53 -12.26 -18.48
CA ALA A 254 28.85 -11.74 -18.18
C ALA A 254 29.71 -12.85 -17.55
N ALA A 255 30.97 -12.93 -17.98
CA ALA A 255 31.96 -13.91 -17.57
C ALA A 255 32.07 -14.05 -16.03
N PRO A 256 32.43 -15.24 -15.51
CA PRO A 256 32.73 -15.41 -14.10
C PRO A 256 33.92 -14.51 -13.76
N CYS A 257 33.75 -13.59 -12.82
CA CYS A 257 34.86 -12.80 -12.31
C CYS A 257 35.87 -13.75 -11.64
N GLY A 258 37.04 -13.92 -12.26
CA GLY A 258 38.15 -14.70 -11.74
C GLY A 258 38.90 -13.97 -10.63
N CYS A 259 38.23 -13.66 -9.53
CA CYS A 259 38.85 -13.11 -8.34
C CYS A 259 38.71 -14.09 -7.17
N SER A 260 39.84 -14.56 -6.65
CA SER A 260 39.95 -15.54 -5.56
C SER A 260 39.58 -15.01 -4.17
N HIS A 261 38.82 -13.91 -4.07
CA HIS A 261 38.53 -13.19 -2.82
C HIS A 261 37.06 -12.73 -2.71
N CYS A 262 36.12 -13.57 -3.13
CA CYS A 262 34.70 -13.40 -2.79
C CYS A 262 34.25 -14.58 -1.94
N ASN A 263 34.76 -14.64 -0.71
CA ASN A 263 34.14 -15.42 0.35
C ASN A 263 33.63 -14.45 1.40
N GLU A 264 32.38 -14.69 1.81
CA GLU A 264 31.61 -13.97 2.83
C GLU A 264 30.91 -12.69 2.34
N ALA A 265 29.92 -12.88 1.46
CA ALA A 265 28.78 -11.97 1.43
C ALA A 265 28.01 -12.19 2.74
N ALA A 266 28.27 -11.35 3.75
CA ALA A 266 27.44 -11.28 4.93
C ALA A 266 26.00 -11.02 4.49
N THR A 267 25.12 -11.99 4.70
CA THR A 267 23.67 -11.79 4.61
C THR A 267 23.31 -10.62 5.50
N PRO A 268 22.80 -9.50 4.96
CA PRO A 268 22.39 -8.39 5.79
C PRO A 268 21.31 -8.86 6.74
N ASP A 269 21.56 -8.64 8.03
CA ASP A 269 20.63 -8.90 9.13
C ASP A 269 19.40 -8.01 8.90
N THR A 270 18.37 -8.60 8.30
CA THR A 270 17.11 -7.93 8.05
C THR A 270 16.42 -7.77 9.40
N SER A 271 16.19 -6.53 9.85
CA SER A 271 15.50 -6.26 11.11
C SER A 271 14.16 -7.00 11.14
N ALA A 272 14.13 -8.13 11.86
CA ALA A 272 12.97 -9.00 11.93
C ALA A 272 11.85 -8.26 12.66
N VAL A 273 10.79 -7.93 11.93
CA VAL A 273 9.52 -7.52 12.53
C VAL A 273 8.82 -8.79 12.97
N GLU A 274 8.36 -8.83 14.22
CA GLU A 274 7.62 -9.97 14.76
C GLU A 274 6.43 -10.29 13.85
N THR A 275 6.46 -11.48 13.25
CA THR A 275 5.35 -12.00 12.46
C THR A 275 4.49 -12.88 13.36
N ILE A 276 3.24 -12.45 13.61
CA ILE A 276 2.29 -13.21 14.41
C ILE A 276 1.48 -14.10 13.47
N LEU A 277 1.59 -15.42 13.63
CA LEU A 277 0.70 -16.37 12.97
C LEU A 277 -0.68 -16.28 13.63
N ALA A 278 -1.71 -15.94 12.86
CA ALA A 278 -3.08 -16.01 13.33
C ALA A 278 -3.44 -17.48 13.60
N ALA A 279 -4.00 -17.75 14.78
CA ALA A 279 -4.59 -19.03 15.11
C ALA A 279 -6.12 -18.91 15.10
N ASP A 280 -6.80 -19.93 14.59
CA ASP A 280 -8.24 -20.07 14.80
C ASP A 280 -8.45 -20.38 16.29
N LEU A 281 -8.75 -19.34 17.06
CA LEU A 281 -9.12 -19.49 18.46
C LEU A 281 -10.60 -19.85 18.51
N ASP A 282 -10.96 -20.93 19.21
CA ASP A 282 -12.33 -21.32 19.55
C ASP A 282 -13.01 -20.32 20.53
N GLU A 283 -12.56 -19.07 20.56
CA GLU A 283 -13.13 -18.04 21.39
C GLU A 283 -14.50 -17.62 20.85
N ILE A 284 -15.52 -17.87 21.67
CA ILE A 284 -16.90 -17.46 21.41
C ILE A 284 -16.90 -15.95 21.16
N ILE A 285 -17.37 -15.51 19.99
CA ILE A 285 -17.51 -14.09 19.68
C ILE A 285 -18.42 -13.49 20.75
N LYS A 286 -17.85 -12.60 21.56
CA LYS A 286 -18.58 -11.94 22.64
C LYS A 286 -19.77 -11.18 22.04
N LEU A 287 -20.96 -11.56 22.46
CA LEU A 287 -22.20 -10.89 22.10
C LEU A 287 -22.10 -9.41 22.48
N ASP A 288 -22.59 -8.55 21.60
CA ASP A 288 -22.61 -7.11 21.83
C ASP A 288 -23.57 -6.77 22.97
N LYS A 289 -23.35 -5.65 23.64
CA LYS A 289 -24.28 -5.21 24.69
C LYS A 289 -25.49 -4.49 24.11
N ALA A 290 -25.36 -3.94 22.91
CA ALA A 290 -26.37 -3.11 22.28
C ALA A 290 -27.51 -3.96 21.69
N GLY A 291 -27.17 -5.09 21.07
CA GLY A 291 -28.14 -5.97 20.41
C GLY A 291 -27.51 -6.80 19.31
N TYR A 292 -28.34 -7.39 18.47
CA TYR A 292 -27.91 -8.20 17.32
C TYR A 292 -28.58 -7.72 16.04
N PHE A 293 -28.04 -8.16 14.90
CA PHE A 293 -28.51 -7.77 13.57
C PHE A 293 -28.99 -8.98 12.78
N VAL A 294 -30.07 -8.78 12.03
CA VAL A 294 -30.54 -9.70 11.00
C VAL A 294 -30.33 -9.03 9.65
N ILE A 295 -29.59 -9.68 8.76
CA ILE A 295 -29.21 -9.14 7.46
C ILE A 295 -30.02 -9.84 6.37
N LEU A 296 -30.70 -9.05 5.54
CA LEU A 296 -31.63 -9.51 4.52
C LEU A 296 -31.32 -8.81 3.18
N PRO A 297 -30.53 -9.43 2.29
CA PRO A 297 -30.42 -8.93 0.92
C PRO A 297 -31.74 -9.10 0.17
N ILE A 298 -32.13 -8.07 -0.60
CA ILE A 298 -33.36 -8.01 -1.40
C ILE A 298 -32.96 -7.87 -2.87
N PRO A 299 -32.68 -8.98 -3.59
CA PRO A 299 -32.21 -8.94 -4.98
C PRO A 299 -33.07 -8.14 -5.95
N PRO A 300 -34.42 -8.22 -5.93
CA PRO A 300 -35.26 -7.45 -6.84
C PRO A 300 -35.09 -5.93 -6.72
N GLN A 301 -34.62 -5.44 -5.57
CA GLN A 301 -34.44 -4.02 -5.27
C GLN A 301 -32.97 -3.60 -5.28
N GLY A 302 -32.03 -4.56 -5.30
CA GLY A 302 -30.59 -4.28 -5.23
C GLY A 302 -30.17 -3.60 -3.91
N ILE A 303 -30.87 -3.89 -2.81
CA ILE A 303 -30.58 -3.36 -1.48
C ILE A 303 -30.37 -4.47 -0.46
N ILE A 304 -29.69 -4.13 0.62
CA ILE A 304 -29.56 -4.93 1.83
C ILE A 304 -30.40 -4.23 2.90
N ASN A 305 -31.38 -4.94 3.42
CA ASN A 305 -32.15 -4.54 4.59
C ASN A 305 -31.49 -5.15 5.84
N VAL A 306 -31.26 -4.33 6.86
CA VAL A 306 -30.63 -4.74 8.11
C VAL A 306 -31.50 -4.33 9.27
N GLU A 307 -31.98 -5.33 9.99
CA GLU A 307 -32.84 -5.18 11.15
C GLU A 307 -31.97 -5.26 12.41
N TYR A 308 -32.17 -4.33 13.34
CA TYR A 308 -31.44 -4.25 14.60
C TYR A 308 -32.38 -4.59 15.76
N TYR A 309 -32.01 -5.58 16.56
CA TYR A 309 -32.83 -6.13 17.64
C TYR A 309 -32.16 -6.04 19.00
N SER A 310 -32.97 -5.91 20.05
CA SER A 310 -32.51 -6.21 21.41
C SER A 310 -32.51 -7.74 21.66
N TYR A 311 -31.81 -8.19 22.70
CA TYR A 311 -31.82 -9.61 23.13
C TYR A 311 -33.17 -10.12 23.69
N ASN A 312 -34.18 -9.26 23.77
CA ASN A 312 -35.56 -9.67 24.06
C ASN A 312 -36.41 -9.68 22.78
N ASP A 313 -35.77 -9.88 21.62
CA ASP A 313 -36.36 -9.93 20.27
C ASP A 313 -37.19 -8.69 19.87
N ARG A 314 -36.91 -7.54 20.48
CA ARG A 314 -37.57 -6.28 20.13
C ARG A 314 -36.82 -5.60 19.00
N LEU A 315 -37.49 -5.36 17.87
CA LEU A 315 -36.97 -4.55 16.77
C LEU A 315 -36.72 -3.10 17.26
N LEU A 316 -35.47 -2.67 17.23
CA LEU A 316 -34.99 -1.35 17.65
C LEU A 316 -34.79 -0.41 16.47
N GLY A 317 -34.52 -0.93 15.26
CA GLY A 317 -34.33 -0.12 14.07
C GLY A 317 -34.15 -0.95 12.80
N VAL A 318 -34.25 -0.29 11.65
CA VAL A 318 -34.02 -0.88 10.32
C VAL A 318 -33.16 0.08 9.51
N ILE A 319 -32.18 -0.46 8.78
CA ILE A 319 -31.35 0.27 7.83
C ILE A 319 -31.47 -0.40 6.47
N GLU A 320 -31.67 0.40 5.43
CA GLU A 320 -31.60 -0.06 4.04
C GLU A 320 -30.45 0.65 3.33
N GLY A 321 -29.65 -0.11 2.59
CA GLY A 321 -28.53 0.43 1.83
C GLY A 321 -28.10 -0.49 0.71
N GLN A 322 -27.41 0.07 -0.28
CA GLN A 322 -26.91 -0.71 -1.44
C GLN A 322 -25.54 -1.33 -1.18
N THR A 323 -24.76 -0.79 -0.24
CA THR A 323 -23.38 -1.23 0.01
C THR A 323 -23.16 -1.55 1.49
N ALA A 324 -22.33 -2.56 1.76
CA ALA A 324 -21.93 -2.95 3.12
C ALA A 324 -21.33 -1.75 3.86
N ARG A 325 -20.50 -0.98 3.14
CA ARG A 325 -19.85 0.23 3.66
C ARG A 325 -20.84 1.28 4.14
N ALA A 326 -21.86 1.58 3.36
CA ALA A 326 -22.86 2.56 3.76
C ALA A 326 -23.58 2.09 5.04
N ILE A 327 -23.89 0.81 5.14
CA ILE A 327 -24.63 0.23 6.24
C ILE A 327 -23.81 0.16 7.53
N TYR A 328 -22.61 -0.43 7.53
CA TYR A 328 -21.84 -0.56 8.78
C TYR A 328 -21.40 0.81 9.32
N LEU A 329 -21.10 1.80 8.46
CA LEU A 329 -20.80 3.17 8.92
C LEU A 329 -22.03 3.82 9.55
N THR A 330 -23.21 3.54 9.01
CA THR A 330 -24.48 4.03 9.54
C THR A 330 -24.79 3.42 10.92
N ILE A 331 -24.47 2.13 11.12
CA ILE A 331 -24.59 1.42 12.39
C ILE A 331 -23.61 1.99 13.43
N LEU A 332 -22.34 2.17 13.05
CA LEU A 332 -21.29 2.77 13.90
C LEU A 332 -21.65 4.18 14.34
N ASN A 333 -22.09 5.04 13.41
CA ASN A 333 -22.47 6.43 13.70
C ASN A 333 -23.67 6.53 14.66
N ARG A 334 -24.54 5.52 14.69
CA ARG A 334 -25.66 5.44 15.64
C ARG A 334 -25.31 4.77 16.96
N GLY A 335 -24.10 4.24 17.10
CA GLY A 335 -23.67 3.52 18.31
C GLY A 335 -24.47 2.23 18.54
N TRP A 336 -24.93 1.57 17.48
CA TRP A 336 -25.71 0.32 17.57
C TRP A 336 -24.84 -0.93 17.71
N VAL A 337 -23.51 -0.77 17.66
CA VAL A 337 -22.50 -1.81 17.92
C VAL A 337 -21.46 -1.22 18.87
N THR A 338 -21.09 -1.97 19.91
CA THR A 338 -20.19 -1.52 20.97
C THR A 338 -18.98 -2.44 21.18
N GLU A 339 -19.03 -3.68 20.71
CA GLU A 339 -17.92 -4.63 20.81
C GLU A 339 -17.18 -4.75 19.45
N LEU A 340 -15.84 -4.67 19.47
CA LEU A 340 -15.03 -4.69 18.25
C LEU A 340 -15.13 -6.01 17.48
N SER A 341 -15.25 -7.13 18.19
CA SER A 341 -15.45 -8.45 17.59
C SER A 341 -16.78 -8.53 16.82
N HIS A 342 -17.86 -7.97 17.37
CA HIS A 342 -19.15 -7.91 16.70
C HIS A 342 -19.11 -6.94 15.50
N ALA A 343 -18.40 -5.81 15.61
CA ALA A 343 -18.20 -4.91 14.48
C ALA A 343 -17.44 -5.58 13.31
N ALA A 344 -16.42 -6.39 13.62
CA ALA A 344 -15.67 -7.16 12.63
C ALA A 344 -16.55 -8.24 11.96
N TYR A 345 -17.29 -9.03 12.75
CA TYR A 345 -18.24 -10.02 12.25
C TYR A 345 -19.32 -9.37 11.38
N LEU A 346 -19.91 -8.26 11.84
CA LEU A 346 -20.93 -7.51 11.10
C LEU A 346 -20.39 -7.02 9.75
N GLY A 347 -19.15 -6.51 9.70
CA GLY A 347 -18.50 -6.11 8.45
C GLY A 347 -18.37 -7.28 7.47
N LYS A 348 -17.94 -8.45 7.95
CA LYS A 348 -17.85 -9.69 7.15
C LYS A 348 -19.21 -10.09 6.58
N GLU A 349 -20.25 -10.12 7.40
CA GLU A 349 -21.60 -10.52 6.97
C GLU A 349 -22.23 -9.55 5.98
N LEU A 350 -22.05 -8.25 6.17
CA LEU A 350 -22.56 -7.24 5.24
C LEU A 350 -21.85 -7.32 3.88
N ALA A 351 -20.53 -7.54 3.87
CA ALA A 351 -19.79 -7.74 2.62
C ALA A 351 -20.25 -9.01 1.87
N LYS A 352 -20.53 -10.09 2.60
CA LYS A 352 -21.11 -11.32 2.05
C LYS A 352 -22.50 -11.08 1.46
N ALA A 353 -23.34 -10.29 2.13
CA ALA A 353 -24.67 -9.92 1.64
C ALA A 353 -24.59 -9.04 0.37
N GLU A 354 -23.68 -8.06 0.33
CA GLU A 354 -23.43 -7.24 -0.87
C GLU A 354 -22.98 -8.11 -2.05
N MET A 355 -22.00 -8.98 -1.84
CA MET A 355 -21.52 -9.90 -2.87
C MET A 355 -22.63 -10.85 -3.35
N SER A 356 -23.56 -11.24 -2.47
CA SER A 356 -24.70 -12.09 -2.86
C SER A 356 -25.63 -11.40 -3.86
N LEU A 357 -25.78 -10.08 -3.77
CA LEU A 357 -26.56 -9.28 -4.73
C LEU A 357 -25.83 -9.14 -6.07
N GLU A 358 -24.50 -9.01 -6.05
CA GLU A 358 -23.69 -8.86 -7.25
C GLU A 358 -23.56 -10.17 -8.04
N VAL A 359 -23.31 -11.28 -7.34
CA VAL A 359 -23.00 -12.58 -7.95
C VAL A 359 -24.25 -13.48 -8.05
N GLY A 360 -25.30 -13.19 -7.27
CA GLY A 360 -26.58 -13.89 -7.34
C GLY A 360 -26.64 -15.22 -6.57
N PHE A 361 -25.80 -15.43 -5.56
CA PHE A 361 -25.89 -16.62 -4.69
C PHE A 361 -26.85 -16.40 -3.51
N LYS A 362 -27.34 -17.49 -2.91
CA LYS A 362 -28.22 -17.42 -1.73
C LYS A 362 -27.42 -17.02 -0.49
N TYR A 363 -27.71 -15.86 0.08
CA TYR A 363 -27.16 -15.43 1.36
C TYR A 363 -27.74 -16.24 2.53
N ILE A 364 -26.84 -16.65 3.42
CA ILE A 364 -27.14 -17.22 4.74
C ILE A 364 -26.18 -16.56 5.71
N GLN A 365 -26.72 -15.90 6.74
CA GLN A 365 -25.92 -15.27 7.79
C GLN A 365 -25.24 -16.36 8.62
N ASP A 366 -23.93 -16.25 8.81
CA ASP A 366 -23.17 -17.24 9.58
C ASP A 366 -23.50 -17.13 11.09
N GLY A 367 -23.36 -18.22 11.86
CA GLY A 367 -23.41 -18.11 13.32
C GLY A 367 -22.21 -17.31 13.83
N ALA A 368 -22.42 -16.46 14.84
CA ALA A 368 -21.34 -15.81 15.59
C ALA A 368 -20.79 -16.74 16.68
#